data_AF-A0A2P8FBD6-F1
#
_entry.id   AF-A0A2P8FBD6-F1
#
_cell.length_a   1.000
_cell.length_b   1.000
_cell.length_c   1.000
_cell.angle_alpha   90.00
_cell.angle_beta   90.00
_cell.angle_gamma   90.00
#
_symmetry.space_group_name_H-M   'P 1'
#
loop_
_entity.id
_entity.type
_entity.pdbx_description
1 polymer ?
#
loop_
_entity_poly.entity_id
_entity_poly.type
_entity_poly.pdbx_seq_one_letter_code
_entity_poly.pdbx_strand_id
1 'polypeptide(L)'
;MLDLHHIPNAKDAVRLIKKFDINTGVSIALPLTVHRNIRSVRFTEVKSARGLLASEILYLRSCTPIPSTVLLKVIELNKTKYPESFKKRFDE
;
A
#
# COMPACT_ATOMS: atom_id res chain seq x y z
N MET A 1 -9.69 0.25 -20.31
CA MET A 1 -8.24 0.03 -20.11
C MET A 1 -7.97 -0.14 -18.63
N LEU A 2 -7.23 -1.19 -18.25
CA LEU A 2 -6.79 -1.42 -16.88
C LEU A 2 -5.38 -0.89 -16.70
N ASP A 3 -5.04 -0.53 -15.47
CA ASP A 3 -3.71 -0.12 -15.05
C ASP A 3 -3.39 -0.71 -13.68
N LEU A 4 -2.10 -0.85 -13.36
CA LEU A 4 -1.63 -1.44 -12.10
C LEU A 4 -1.31 -0.35 -11.09
N HIS A 5 -2.00 -0.39 -9.95
CA HIS A 5 -1.70 0.45 -8.81
C HIS A 5 -0.89 -0.33 -7.77
N HIS A 6 0.35 0.08 -7.52
CA HIS A 6 1.21 -0.52 -6.49
C HIS A 6 0.77 -0.12 -5.09
N ILE A 7 0.63 -1.10 -4.21
CA ILE A 7 0.25 -0.92 -2.80
C ILE A 7 1.26 -1.72 -1.94
N PRO A 8 2.32 -1.10 -1.42
CA PRO A 8 2.42 0.33 -1.21
C PRO A 8 2.98 1.13 -2.38
N ASN A 9 2.80 2.46 -2.37
CA ASN A 9 3.39 3.39 -3.33
C ASN A 9 4.90 3.16 -3.40
N ALA A 10 5.38 2.84 -4.60
CA ALA A 10 6.76 2.42 -4.79
C ALA A 10 7.81 3.46 -4.34
N LYS A 11 7.55 4.76 -4.53
CA LYS A 11 8.52 5.81 -4.19
C LYS A 11 8.81 5.86 -2.69
N ASP A 12 7.77 5.69 -1.87
CA ASP A 12 7.87 5.75 -0.42
C ASP A 12 8.20 4.39 0.19
N ALA A 13 7.72 3.32 -0.45
CA ALA A 13 8.02 1.95 -0.07
C ALA A 13 9.52 1.63 -0.14
N VAL A 14 10.22 2.09 -1.19
CA VAL A 14 11.69 1.94 -1.32
C VAL A 14 12.44 2.55 -0.12
N ARG A 15 11.88 3.59 0.51
CA ARG A 15 12.50 4.27 1.66
C ARG A 15 12.15 3.63 2.99
N LEU A 16 10.91 3.18 3.15
CA LEU A 16 10.35 2.76 4.43
C LEU A 16 10.36 1.25 4.65
N ILE A 17 10.29 0.46 3.58
CA ILE A 17 10.11 -1.01 3.65
C ILE A 17 11.42 -1.69 3.29
N LYS A 18 11.99 -2.37 4.30
CA LYS A 18 13.21 -3.16 4.12
C LYS A 18 12.96 -4.28 3.10
N LYS A 19 13.86 -4.42 2.12
CA LYS A 19 13.78 -5.40 1.01
C LYS A 19 12.57 -5.20 0.08
N PHE A 20 12.05 -3.98 -0.04
CA PHE A 20 11.05 -3.69 -1.05
C PHE A 20 11.62 -3.91 -2.47
N ASP A 21 10.85 -4.59 -3.30
CA ASP A 21 11.13 -4.79 -4.73
C ASP A 21 9.88 -4.41 -5.52
N ILE A 22 10.02 -3.41 -6.38
CA ILE A 22 8.92 -2.87 -7.20
C ILE A 22 8.34 -3.93 -8.14
N ASN A 23 9.15 -4.86 -8.64
CA ASN A 23 8.74 -5.86 -9.62
C ASN A 23 7.87 -6.96 -9.01
N THR A 24 7.95 -7.13 -7.69
CA THR A 24 7.20 -8.17 -6.98
C THR A 24 6.24 -7.60 -5.95
N GLY A 25 6.19 -6.26 -5.80
CA GLY A 25 5.31 -5.56 -4.87
C GLY A 25 3.84 -5.91 -5.05
N VAL A 26 3.08 -5.84 -3.97
CA VAL A 26 1.63 -6.06 -4.04
C VAL A 26 1.01 -4.94 -4.87
N SER A 27 0.13 -5.29 -5.80
CA SER A 27 -0.54 -4.36 -6.69
C SER A 27 -1.99 -4.79 -6.93
N ILE A 28 -2.82 -3.85 -7.35
CA ILE A 28 -4.19 -4.10 -7.76
C ILE A 28 -4.42 -3.54 -9.18
N ALA A 29 -5.11 -4.31 -10.01
CA ALA A 29 -5.55 -3.85 -11.33
C ALA A 29 -6.82 -3.02 -11.19
N LEU A 30 -6.82 -1.80 -11.72
CA LEU A 30 -7.93 -0.86 -11.64
C LEU A 30 -8.25 -0.27 -13.01
N PRO A 31 -9.50 0.17 -13.26
CA PRO A 31 -9.79 1.01 -14.41
C PRO A 31 -8.90 2.24 -14.42
N LEU A 32 -8.36 2.60 -15.58
CA LEU A 32 -7.45 3.75 -15.72
C LEU A 32 -8.03 5.05 -15.12
N THR A 33 -9.34 5.27 -15.26
CA THR A 33 -10.03 6.44 -14.70
C THR A 33 -9.97 6.46 -13.17
N VAL A 34 -10.14 5.31 -12.53
CA VAL A 34 -9.98 5.17 -11.07
C VAL A 34 -8.52 5.35 -10.69
N HIS A 35 -7.59 4.71 -11.41
CA HIS A 35 -6.16 4.80 -11.12
C HIS A 35 -5.65 6.25 -11.15
N ARG A 36 -6.05 7.05 -12.15
CA ARG A 36 -5.67 8.47 -12.27
C ARG A 36 -6.16 9.35 -11.12
N ASN A 37 -7.25 8.97 -10.47
CA ASN A 37 -7.83 9.71 -9.36
C ASN A 37 -7.21 9.31 -8.01
N ILE A 38 -6.37 8.26 -7.97
CA ILE A 38 -5.68 7.88 -6.74
C ILE A 38 -4.55 8.86 -6.48
N ARG A 39 -4.71 9.70 -5.45
CA ARG A 39 -3.63 10.51 -4.93
C ARG A 39 -2.72 9.62 -4.09
N SER A 40 -1.46 9.50 -4.50
CA SER A 40 -0.45 8.84 -3.67
C SER A 40 -0.28 9.59 -2.35
N VAL A 41 -0.42 8.88 -1.23
CA VAL A 41 0.02 9.39 0.08
C VAL A 41 1.49 9.74 -0.02
N ARG A 42 1.91 10.88 0.53
CA ARG A 42 3.31 11.32 0.46
C ARG A 42 4.06 10.85 1.70
N PHE A 43 5.32 10.47 1.55
CA PHE A 43 6.23 10.15 2.66
C PHE A 43 6.24 11.20 3.78
N THR A 44 6.05 12.49 3.47
CA THR A 44 5.96 13.56 4.48
C THR A 44 4.80 13.38 5.47
N GLU A 45 3.79 12.59 5.10
CA GLU A 45 2.59 12.31 5.89
C GLU A 45 2.70 10.98 6.66
N VAL A 46 3.72 10.15 6.39
CA VAL A 46 3.88 8.82 7.00
C VAL A 46 5.32 8.56 7.46
N LYS A 47 5.49 8.31 8.77
CA LYS A 47 6.81 8.10 9.40
C LYS A 47 7.26 6.64 9.50
N SER A 48 6.50 5.68 8.98
CA SER A 48 6.82 4.25 9.07
C SER A 48 6.22 3.42 7.93
N ALA A 49 6.82 2.25 7.66
CA ALA A 49 6.27 1.26 6.72
C ALA A 49 4.81 0.88 7.02
N ARG A 50 4.49 0.66 8.30
CA ARG A 50 3.13 0.37 8.74
C ARG A 50 2.18 1.52 8.47
N GLY A 51 2.64 2.74 8.72
CA GLY A 51 1.89 3.97 8.47
C GLY A 51 1.56 4.14 6.99
N LEU A 52 2.56 3.93 6.11
CA LEU A 52 2.38 3.96 4.65
C LEU A 52 1.34 2.93 4.18
N LEU A 53 1.49 1.67 4.61
CA LEU A 53 0.56 0.59 4.25
C LEU A 53 -0.86 0.88 4.75
N ALA A 54 -1.00 1.43 5.97
CA ALA A 54 -2.30 1.76 6.53
C ALA A 54 -2.96 2.95 5.84
N SER A 55 -2.21 4.02 5.56
CA SER A 55 -2.73 5.22 4.91
C SER A 55 -3.23 4.94 3.50
N GLU A 56 -2.53 4.10 2.74
CA GLU A 56 -2.96 3.73 1.39
C GLU A 56 -4.23 2.87 1.39
N ILE A 57 -4.34 1.92 2.30
CA ILE A 57 -5.58 1.15 2.46
C ILE A 57 -6.76 2.05 2.85
N LEU A 58 -6.56 2.98 3.79
CA LEU A 58 -7.58 3.95 4.18
C LEU A 58 -7.98 4.85 3.01
N TYR A 59 -7.00 5.31 2.24
CA TYR A 59 -7.24 6.14 1.06
C TYR A 59 -8.04 5.39 -0.01
N LEU A 60 -7.62 4.16 -0.36
CA LEU A 60 -8.34 3.33 -1.32
C LEU A 60 -9.78 3.05 -0.87
N ARG A 61 -9.99 2.74 0.41
CA ARG A 61 -11.33 2.54 0.96
C ARG A 61 -12.22 3.78 0.84
N SER A 62 -11.64 4.96 0.99
CA SER A 62 -12.38 6.23 1.06
C SER A 62 -12.60 6.87 -0.30
N CYS A 63 -11.70 6.64 -1.25
CA CYS A 63 -11.63 7.38 -2.51
C CYS A 63 -11.87 6.50 -3.75
N THR A 64 -12.06 5.19 -3.59
CA THR A 64 -12.30 4.27 -4.71
C THR A 64 -13.45 3.32 -4.41
N PRO A 65 -14.14 2.79 -5.44
CA PRO A 65 -15.20 1.79 -5.26
C PRO A 65 -14.66 0.36 -5.02
N ILE A 66 -13.40 0.20 -4.59
CA ILE A 66 -12.79 -1.11 -4.36
C ILE A 66 -13.50 -1.80 -3.18
N PRO A 67 -14.02 -3.03 -3.33
CA PRO A 67 -14.69 -3.74 -2.24
C PRO A 67 -13.75 -4.01 -1.06
N SER A 68 -14.29 -3.93 0.16
CA SER A 68 -13.54 -4.22 1.39
C SER A 68 -12.90 -5.62 1.40
N THR A 69 -13.53 -6.61 0.78
CA THR A 69 -12.98 -7.97 0.64
C THR A 69 -11.67 -7.99 -0.16
N VAL A 70 -11.56 -7.15 -1.19
CA VAL A 70 -10.33 -7.01 -1.99
C VAL A 70 -9.26 -6.28 -1.17
N LEU A 71 -9.62 -5.22 -0.45
CA LEU A 71 -8.69 -4.50 0.42
C LEU A 71 -8.14 -5.39 1.54
N LEU A 72 -8.97 -6.26 2.14
CA LEU A 72 -8.52 -7.24 3.12
C LEU A 72 -7.45 -8.18 2.53
N LYS A 73 -7.67 -8.66 1.30
CA LYS A 73 -6.69 -9.51 0.60
C LYS A 73 -5.38 -8.76 0.33
N VAL A 74 -5.43 -7.47 -0.01
CA VAL A 74 -4.23 -6.62 -0.15
C VAL A 74 -3.48 -6.49 1.18
N ILE A 75 -4.19 -6.33 2.30
CA ILE A 75 -3.58 -6.28 3.64
C ILE A 75 -2.89 -7.61 3.96
N GLU A 76 -3.55 -8.74 3.70
CA GLU A 76 -2.99 -10.08 3.92
C GLU A 76 -1.73 -10.30 3.11
N LEU A 77 -1.75 -10.00 1.81
CA LEU A 77 -0.57 -10.11 0.94
C LEU A 77 0.59 -9.24 1.44
N ASN A 78 0.31 -8.02 1.88
CA ASN A 78 1.33 -7.14 2.44
C ASN A 78 1.89 -7.65 3.77
N LYS A 79 1.06 -8.24 4.65
CA LYS A 79 1.53 -8.90 5.88
C LYS A 79 2.44 -10.08 5.59
N THR A 80 2.10 -10.89 4.60
CA THR A 80 2.93 -12.03 4.17
C THR A 80 4.24 -11.56 3.56
N LYS A 81 4.22 -10.52 2.73
CA LYS A 81 5.40 -10.04 2.01
C LYS A 81 6.34 -9.19 2.88
N TYR A 82 5.79 -8.41 3.79
CA TYR A 82 6.53 -7.46 4.62
C TYR A 82 6.27 -7.67 6.13
N PRO A 83 6.50 -8.88 6.68
CA PRO A 83 6.11 -9.21 8.06
C PRO A 83 6.77 -8.29 9.10
N GLU A 84 8.01 -7.86 8.86
CA GLU A 84 8.74 -6.92 9.72
C GLU A 84 8.05 -5.56 9.85
N SER A 85 7.31 -5.13 8.83
CA SER A 85 6.55 -3.88 8.85
C SER A 85 5.32 -3.94 9.75
N PHE A 86 4.88 -5.13 10.19
CA PHE A 86 3.70 -5.33 11.03
C PHE A 86 4.03 -5.74 12.47
N LYS A 87 5.29 -6.05 12.79
CA LYS A 87 5.71 -6.36 14.15
C LYS A 87 5.47 -5.14 15.06
N LYS A 88 4.93 -5.39 16.25
CA LYS A 88 4.98 -4.40 17.34
C LYS A 88 6.45 -4.26 17.74
N ARG A 89 6.97 -3.04 17.78
CA ARG A 89 8.24 -2.80 18.48
C ARG A 89 7.96 -3.00 19.96
N PHE A 90 8.72 -3.88 20.60
CA PHE A 90 8.66 -4.12 22.04
C PHE A 90 9.72 -3.31 22.81
N ASP A 91 10.43 -2.41 22.12
CA ASP A 91 11.48 -1.60 22.70
C ASP A 91 11.01 -0.14 22.80
N GLU A 92 10.40 0.19 23.94
CA GLU A 92 10.36 1.52 24.56
C GLU A 92 10.69 1.36 26.04
#